data_AF-A0A2E5NPE5-F1
#
_entry.id   AF-A0A2E5NPE5-F1
#
_cell.length_a   1.000
_cell.length_b   1.000
_cell.length_c   1.000
_cell.angle_alpha   90.00
_cell.angle_beta   90.00
_cell.angle_gamma   90.00
#
_symmetry.space_group_name_H-M   'P 1'
#
loop_
_entity.id
_entity.type
_entity.pdbx_description
1 polymer ?
#
loop_
_entity_poly.entity_id
_entity_poly.type
_entity_poly.pdbx_seq_one_letter_code
_entity_poly.pdbx_strand_id
1 'polypeptide(L)' 'VDKIILASPSAVLGLTNQVHFDNAVEIFSIGPSTSRAVQAAGLEVTAEAAEPSLKGLMEIMK' A
#
# COMPACT_ATOMS: atom_id res chain seq x y z
N VAL A 1 4.82 12.54 8.17
CA VAL A 1 3.84 11.85 7.29
C VAL A 1 4.40 10.46 7.08
N ASP A 2 3.71 9.44 7.57
CA ASP A 2 4.19 8.06 7.49
C ASP A 2 3.55 7.41 6.25
N LYS A 3 4.24 7.54 5.12
CA LYS A 3 3.84 6.95 3.84
C LYS A 3 4.32 5.50 3.78
N ILE A 4 3.42 4.56 3.50
CA ILE A 4 3.73 3.13 3.38
C ILE A 4 3.60 2.70 1.93
N ILE A 5 4.62 2.01 1.42
CA ILE A 5 4.60 1.40 0.10
C ILE A 5 4.43 -0.11 0.24
N LEU A 6 3.47 -0.68 -0.51
CA LEU A 6 3.24 -2.11 -0.56
C LEU A 6 3.44 -2.62 -1.99
N ALA A 7 4.47 -3.46 -2.15
CA ALA A 7 4.87 -4.01 -3.44
C ALA A 7 4.31 -5.42 -3.72
N SER A 8 3.53 -6.00 -2.79
CA SER A 8 2.89 -7.29 -2.99
C SER A 8 1.74 -7.51 -1.97
N PRO A 9 0.79 -8.42 -2.27
CA PRO A 9 -0.19 -8.88 -1.28
C PRO A 9 0.45 -9.47 -0.02
N SER A 10 1.58 -10.17 -0.14
CA SER A 10 2.29 -10.75 1.01
C SER A 10 2.91 -9.68 1.92
N ALA A 11 3.31 -8.52 1.38
CA ALA A 11 3.76 -7.39 2.19
C ALA A 11 2.61 -6.81 3.03
N VAL A 12 1.39 -6.78 2.49
CA VAL A 12 0.19 -6.37 3.24
C VAL A 12 0.01 -7.30 4.45
N LEU A 13 0.02 -8.61 4.22
CA LEU A 13 -0.13 -9.61 5.29
C LEU A 13 1.00 -9.49 6.34
N GLY A 14 2.24 -9.31 5.90
CA GLY A 14 3.37 -9.14 6.80
C GLY A 14 3.24 -7.90 7.69
N LEU A 15 2.73 -6.80 7.13
CA LEU A 15 2.50 -5.55 7.85
C LEU A 15 1.38 -5.70 8.89
N THR A 16 0.20 -6.19 8.48
CA THR A 16 -0.98 -6.25 9.34
C THR A 16 -0.88 -7.30 10.44
N ASN A 17 -0.02 -8.31 10.28
CA ASN A 17 0.29 -9.28 11.34
C ASN A 17 1.16 -8.71 12.47
N GLN A 18 1.82 -7.56 12.25
CA GLN A 18 2.82 -7.03 13.18
C GLN A 18 2.47 -5.62 13.69
N VAL A 19 1.71 -4.86 12.92
CA VAL A 19 1.46 -3.45 13.17
C VAL A 19 -0.04 -3.18 13.23
N HIS A 20 -0.46 -2.54 14.31
CA HIS A 20 -1.75 -1.87 14.42
C HIS A 20 -1.54 -0.36 14.26
N PHE A 21 -2.39 0.28 13.48
CA PHE A 21 -2.32 1.72 13.24
C PHE A 21 -3.29 2.45 14.14
N ASP A 22 -2.77 3.28 15.05
CA ASP A 22 -3.60 4.16 15.89
C ASP A 22 -3.97 5.47 15.19
N ASN A 23 -3.28 5.78 14.08
CA ASN A 23 -3.47 6.99 13.27
C ASN A 23 -3.69 6.63 11.80
N ALA A 24 -4.29 7.56 11.05
CA ALA A 24 -4.41 7.42 9.60
C ALA A 24 -3.00 7.40 8.93
N VAL A 25 -2.77 6.41 8.07
CA VAL A 25 -1.54 6.25 7.28
C VAL A 25 -1.86 6.34 5.79
N GLU A 26 -0.94 6.91 5.01
CA GLU A 26 -1.08 6.93 3.55
C GLU A 26 -0.47 5.66 2.96
N ILE A 27 -1.29 4.85 2.28
CA ILE A 27 -0.89 3.55 1.73
C ILE A 27 -0.87 3.62 0.20
N PHE A 28 0.29 3.34 -0.37
CA PHE A 28 0.54 3.32 -1.80
C PHE A 28 0.82 1.89 -2.26
N SER A 29 0.14 1.44 -3.31
CA SER A 29 0.29 0.08 -3.82
C SER A 29 0.98 0.06 -5.19
N ILE A 30 1.76 -1.00 -5.46
CA ILE A 30 2.42 -1.19 -6.76
C ILE A 30 1.46 -1.62 -7.87
N GLY A 31 0.23 -2.01 -7.54
CA GLY A 31 -0.74 -2.44 -8.54
C GLY A 31 -1.97 -3.19 -7.99
N PRO A 32 -2.86 -3.66 -8.89
CA PRO A 32 -4.22 -4.07 -8.54
C PRO A 32 -4.35 -5.25 -7.59
N SER A 33 -3.42 -6.21 -7.62
CA SER A 33 -3.43 -7.34 -6.68
C SER A 33 -3.12 -6.88 -5.26
N THR A 34 -2.17 -5.96 -5.12
CA THR A 34 -1.79 -5.40 -3.82
C THR A 34 -2.86 -4.47 -3.27
N SER A 35 -3.47 -3.61 -4.10
CA SER A 35 -4.61 -2.77 -3.67
C SER A 35 -5.77 -3.57 -3.12
N ARG A 36 -6.14 -4.66 -3.80
CA ARG A 36 -7.19 -5.57 -3.32
C ARG A 36 -6.84 -6.21 -1.98
N ALA A 37 -5.57 -6.56 -1.76
CA ALA A 37 -5.12 -7.10 -0.49
C ALA A 37 -5.18 -6.05 0.64
N VAL A 38 -4.82 -4.79 0.37
CA VAL A 38 -4.97 -3.68 1.31
C VAL A 38 -6.43 -3.49 1.71
N GLN A 39 -7.33 -3.43 0.72
CA GLN A 39 -8.77 -3.29 0.95
C GLN A 39 -9.36 -4.48 1.71
N ALA A 40 -8.96 -5.71 1.37
CA ALA A 40 -9.38 -6.92 2.07
C ALA A 40 -8.91 -6.97 3.53
N ALA A 41 -7.80 -6.28 3.85
CA ALA A 41 -7.32 -6.10 5.22
C ALA A 41 -8.03 -4.96 5.98
N GLY A 42 -9.05 -4.33 5.39
CA GLY A 42 -9.81 -3.23 6.00
C GLY A 42 -9.09 -1.88 5.97
N LEU A 43 -8.05 -1.75 5.15
CA LEU A 43 -7.27 -0.51 4.98
C LEU A 43 -7.67 0.19 3.68
N GLU A 44 -7.42 1.50 3.61
CA GLU A 44 -7.66 2.32 2.42
C GLU A 44 -6.39 2.49 1.59
N VAL A 45 -6.53 2.42 0.27
CA VAL A 45 -5.42 2.70 -0.67
C VAL A 45 -5.48 4.17 -1.06
N THR A 46 -4.45 4.92 -0.72
CA THR A 46 -4.30 6.34 -1.07
C THR A 46 -4.11 6.51 -2.57
N ALA A 47 -3.23 5.71 -3.17
CA ALA A 47 -3.06 5.65 -4.62
C ALA A 47 -2.46 4.30 -5.07
N GLU A 48 -2.79 3.91 -6.30
CA GLU A 48 -2.24 2.73 -6.97
C GLU A 48 -1.34 3.19 -8.13
N ALA A 49 -0.17 2.55 -8.27
CA ALA A 49 0.74 2.85 -9.36
C ALA A 49 0.14 2.42 -10.70
N ALA A 50 0.23 3.29 -11.72
CA ALA A 50 -0.25 2.98 -13.06
C ALA A 50 0.57 1.85 -13.72
N GLU A 51 1.85 1.73 -13.37
CA GLU A 51 2.75 0.66 -13.78
C GLU A 51 3.42 0.04 -12.55
N PRO A 52 3.59 -1.29 -12.49
CA PRO A 52 4.19 -1.98 -11.35
C PRO A 52 5.71 -1.85 -11.35
N SER A 53 6.20 -0.61 -11.20
CA SER A 53 7.61 -0.26 -11.22
C SER A 53 7.93 0.74 -10.11
N LEU A 54 9.22 0.87 -9.77
CA LEU A 54 9.67 1.90 -8.84
C LEU A 54 9.27 3.30 -9.34
N LYS A 55 9.37 3.55 -10.64
CA LYS A 55 8.96 4.83 -11.23
C LYS A 55 7.47 5.10 -11.00
N GLY A 56 6.61 4.12 -11.25
CA GLY A 56 5.16 4.24 -11.03
C GLY A 56 4.81 4.52 -9.57
N LEU A 57 5.52 3.89 -8.63
CA LEU A 57 5.39 4.18 -7.20
C LEU A 57 5.84 5.60 -6.84
N MET A 58 6.95 6.08 -7.39
CA MET A 58 7.44 7.44 -7.14
C MET A 58 6.49 8.52 -7.69
N GLU A 59 5.75 8.23 -8.77
CA GLU A 59 4.79 9.17 -9.36
C GLU A 59 3.57 9.42 -8.47
N ILE A 60 3.13 8.41 -7.71
CA ILE A 60 1.95 8.49 -6.84
C ILE A 60 2.28 9.01 -5.43
N MET A 61 3.55 9.00 -5.03
CA MET A 61 3.99 9.36 -3.68
C MET A 61 4.26 10.86 -3.47
N LYS A 62 3.87 11.72 -4.41
CA LYS A 62 4.14 13.16 -4.33
C LYS A 62 3.44 13.86 -3.16
#